data_AF-A0A9D2MNG6-F1
#
_entry.id   AF-A0A9D2MNG6-F1
#
_cell.length_a   1.000
_cell.length_b   1.000
_cell.length_c   1.000
_cell.angle_alpha   90.00
_cell.angle_beta   90.00
_cell.angle_gamma   90.00
#
_symmetry.space_group_name_H-M   'P 1'
#
loop_
_entity.id
_entity.type
_entity.pdbx_description
1 polymer ?
#
loop_
_entity_poly.entity_id
_entity_poly.type
_entity_poly.pdbx_seq_one_letter_code
_entity_poly.pdbx_strand_id
1 'polypeptide(L)'
;MNQIDTGRFIASCRKEKGLTQAQLAEKLNITDRAVSKWETGKCMPDSSIMLELCDILDVTVNELLSGERIEMNNYEEKVNENLIELKKKDENNMNKNTIISTIYTITMVIGILVCCICDIAVSGTLTWSLIVLSSVLVTWIASFPVILLGKKGVFVAMAAISILIVPFMYILSILIKVNEVFSIGTIMSIISLVFLWIIYVLYYRLKERKLLATGITFLFAIPFTILINSTLSKMIGEPVIDIWDILSVFILLIVAVAFIIGDYARKNGYL
;
A
#
# COMPACT_ATOMS: atom_id res chain seq x y z
N MET A 1 -1.99 26.70 -14.91
CA MET A 1 -2.96 27.66 -15.46
C MET A 1 -2.19 28.88 -15.93
N ASN A 2 -2.05 29.06 -17.23
CA ASN A 2 -1.31 30.18 -17.80
C ASN A 2 -2.30 31.26 -18.26
N GLN A 3 -2.30 32.41 -17.57
CA GLN A 3 -3.25 33.50 -17.83
C GLN A 3 -3.10 34.08 -19.24
N ILE A 4 -1.91 33.99 -19.83
CA ILE A 4 -1.65 34.44 -21.19
C ILE A 4 -2.37 33.53 -22.20
N ASP A 5 -2.39 32.22 -21.95
CA ASP A 5 -3.01 31.24 -22.84
C ASP A 5 -4.54 31.34 -22.75
N THR A 6 -5.10 31.47 -21.55
CA THR A 6 -6.53 31.78 -21.35
C THR A 6 -6.93 33.10 -22.02
N GLY A 7 -6.11 34.14 -21.90
CA GLY A 7 -6.38 35.44 -22.55
C GLY A 7 -6.42 35.34 -24.08
N ARG A 8 -5.45 34.63 -24.68
CA ARG A 8 -5.44 34.38 -26.13
C ARG A 8 -6.65 33.58 -26.58
N PHE A 9 -7.05 32.59 -25.77
CA PHE A 9 -8.22 31.76 -26.02
C PHE A 9 -9.54 32.56 -25.99
N ILE A 10 -9.69 33.46 -25.01
CA ILE A 10 -10.83 34.41 -24.96
C ILE A 10 -10.86 35.26 -26.23
N ALA A 11 -9.70 35.76 -26.67
CA ALA A 11 -9.60 36.59 -27.87
C ALA A 11 -9.94 35.82 -29.16
N SER A 12 -9.53 34.55 -29.28
CA SER A 12 -9.88 33.71 -30.43
C SER A 12 -11.36 33.39 -30.46
N CYS A 13 -11.96 32.93 -29.35
CA CYS A 13 -13.38 32.61 -29.29
C CYS A 13 -14.26 33.83 -29.53
N ARG A 14 -13.87 35.01 -29.04
CA ARG A 14 -14.58 36.27 -29.34
C ARG A 14 -14.59 36.57 -30.84
N LYS A 15 -13.44 36.42 -31.50
CA LYS A 15 -13.31 36.64 -32.95
C LYS A 15 -14.09 35.62 -33.77
N GLU A 16 -14.14 34.36 -33.33
CA GLU A 16 -14.98 33.31 -33.94
C GLU A 16 -16.46 33.68 -33.91
N LYS A 17 -16.93 34.29 -32.82
CA LYS A 17 -18.31 34.80 -32.69
C LYS A 17 -18.52 36.15 -33.39
N GLY A 18 -17.52 36.70 -34.07
CA GLY A 18 -17.61 37.98 -34.81
C GLY A 18 -17.80 39.20 -33.91
N LEU A 19 -17.52 39.10 -32.62
CA LEU A 19 -17.74 40.17 -31.66
C LEU A 19 -16.51 41.08 -31.55
N THR A 20 -16.71 42.38 -31.36
CA THR A 20 -15.65 43.32 -30.92
C THR A 20 -15.48 43.26 -29.40
N GLN A 21 -14.35 43.75 -28.86
CA GLN A 21 -14.14 43.83 -27.40
C GLN A 21 -15.24 44.65 -26.71
N ALA A 22 -15.70 45.73 -27.36
CA ALA A 22 -16.80 46.56 -26.86
C ALA A 22 -18.14 45.80 -26.83
N GLN A 23 -18.47 45.02 -27.86
CA GLN A 23 -19.70 44.23 -27.91
C GLN A 23 -19.70 43.08 -26.89
N LEU A 24 -18.55 42.44 -26.65
CA LEU A 24 -18.43 41.43 -25.59
C LEU A 24 -18.59 42.06 -24.21
N ALA A 25 -18.00 43.24 -24.00
CA ALA A 25 -18.13 43.98 -22.75
C ALA A 25 -19.57 44.45 -22.49
N GLU A 26 -20.27 44.91 -23.52
CA GLU A 26 -21.68 45.31 -23.45
C GLU A 26 -22.58 44.13 -23.05
N LYS A 27 -22.37 42.95 -23.65
CA LYS A 27 -23.13 41.73 -23.30
C LYS A 27 -22.91 41.27 -21.86
N LEU A 28 -21.75 41.57 -21.26
CA LEU A 28 -21.39 41.21 -19.90
C LEU A 28 -21.59 42.36 -18.90
N ASN A 29 -22.15 43.49 -19.32
CA ASN A 29 -22.31 44.71 -18.51
C ASN A 29 -21.01 45.19 -17.83
N ILE A 30 -19.88 45.12 -18.55
CA ILE A 30 -18.55 45.56 -18.08
C ILE A 30 -17.91 46.55 -19.05
N THR A 31 -16.69 47.00 -18.71
CA THR A 31 -15.89 47.87 -19.59
C THR A 31 -15.09 47.07 -20.62
N ASP A 32 -14.96 47.61 -21.83
CA ASP A 32 -14.06 47.12 -22.89
C ASP A 32 -12.60 46.95 -22.40
N ARG A 33 -12.15 47.84 -21.51
CA ARG A 33 -10.85 47.76 -20.83
C ARG A 33 -10.68 46.50 -19.99
N ALA A 34 -11.76 45.96 -19.40
CA ALA A 34 -11.71 44.70 -18.65
C ALA A 34 -11.44 43.54 -19.60
N VAL A 35 -12.18 43.46 -20.71
CA VAL A 35 -11.97 42.45 -21.76
C VAL A 35 -10.55 42.53 -22.33
N SER A 36 -10.03 43.73 -22.60
CA SER A 36 -8.65 43.92 -23.06
C SER A 36 -7.60 43.39 -22.07
N LYS A 37 -7.82 43.56 -20.75
CA LYS A 37 -6.93 43.02 -19.71
C LYS A 37 -6.99 41.49 -19.66
N TRP A 38 -8.16 40.89 -19.89
CA TRP A 38 -8.30 39.44 -19.97
C TRP A 38 -7.56 38.89 -21.20
N GLU A 39 -7.81 39.47 -22.37
CA GLU A 39 -7.19 39.02 -23.63
C GLU A 39 -5.67 39.18 -23.66
N THR A 40 -5.12 40.11 -22.87
CA THR A 40 -3.67 40.32 -22.72
C THR A 40 -3.06 39.55 -21.55
N GLY A 41 -3.84 38.73 -20.85
CA GLY A 41 -3.37 37.92 -19.71
C GLY A 41 -2.97 38.74 -18.48
N LYS A 42 -3.39 40.01 -18.39
CA LYS A 42 -3.08 40.92 -17.27
C LYS A 42 -3.98 40.69 -16.06
N CYS A 43 -5.15 40.09 -16.26
CA CYS A 43 -6.12 39.77 -15.23
C CYS A 43 -7.04 38.64 -15.71
N MET A 44 -7.72 37.96 -14.79
CA MET A 44 -8.72 36.93 -15.11
C MET A 44 -10.14 37.50 -15.00
N PRO A 45 -11.13 36.93 -15.71
CA PRO A 45 -12.54 37.18 -15.43
C PRO A 45 -12.87 36.77 -14.00
N ASP A 46 -13.74 37.53 -13.33
CA ASP A 46 -14.25 37.15 -12.02
C ASP A 46 -15.13 35.90 -12.15
N SER A 47 -15.12 35.06 -11.12
CA SER A 47 -15.99 33.90 -10.94
C SER A 47 -17.47 34.21 -11.21
N SER A 48 -17.95 35.41 -10.87
CA SER A 48 -19.33 35.83 -11.09
C SER A 48 -19.70 36.03 -12.56
N ILE A 49 -18.73 36.36 -13.42
CA ILE A 49 -18.92 36.66 -14.85
C ILE A 49 -18.48 35.47 -15.72
N MET A 50 -17.77 34.51 -15.14
CA MET A 50 -17.15 33.40 -15.85
C MET A 50 -18.15 32.49 -16.57
N LEU A 51 -19.28 32.18 -15.94
CA LEU A 51 -20.34 31.36 -16.57
C LEU A 51 -20.98 32.09 -17.75
N GLU A 52 -21.30 33.37 -17.58
CA GLU A 52 -21.95 34.17 -18.62
C GLU A 52 -21.00 34.42 -19.81
N LEU A 53 -19.71 34.60 -19.54
CA LEU A 53 -18.66 34.66 -20.55
C LEU A 53 -18.55 33.33 -21.33
N CYS A 54 -18.58 32.20 -20.63
CA CYS A 54 -18.59 30.87 -21.22
C CYS A 54 -19.80 30.65 -22.14
N ASP A 55 -20.99 31.09 -21.73
CA ASP A 55 -22.21 30.98 -22.54
C ASP A 55 -22.14 31.83 -23.82
N ILE A 56 -21.62 33.05 -23.74
CA ILE A 56 -21.47 33.93 -24.92
C ILE A 56 -20.42 33.38 -25.91
N LEU A 57 -19.33 32.83 -25.38
CA LEU A 57 -18.22 32.28 -26.18
C LEU A 57 -18.44 30.83 -26.60
N ASP A 58 -19.48 30.18 -26.09
CA ASP A 58 -19.86 28.79 -26.38
C ASP A 58 -18.72 27.82 -26.04
N VAL A 59 -18.17 27.96 -24.83
CA VAL A 59 -17.07 27.17 -24.27
C VAL A 59 -17.43 26.74 -22.85
N THR A 60 -16.90 25.61 -22.39
CA THR A 60 -16.99 25.25 -20.97
C THR A 60 -15.98 26.03 -20.13
N VAL A 61 -16.23 26.14 -18.82
CA VAL A 61 -15.28 26.76 -17.88
C VAL A 61 -13.92 26.05 -17.90
N ASN A 62 -13.92 24.72 -18.07
CA ASN A 62 -12.67 23.96 -18.19
C ASN A 62 -11.89 24.33 -19.44
N GLU A 63 -12.52 24.47 -20.60
CA GLU A 63 -11.85 24.93 -21.84
C GLU A 63 -11.29 26.34 -21.67
N LEU A 64 -12.05 27.25 -21.07
CA LEU A 64 -11.62 28.62 -20.77
C LEU A 64 -10.36 28.64 -19.89
N LEU A 65 -10.35 27.88 -18.80
CA LEU A 65 -9.22 27.81 -17.86
C LEU A 65 -8.03 27.01 -18.41
N SER A 66 -8.26 26.09 -19.34
CA SER A 66 -7.22 25.32 -20.02
C SER A 66 -6.58 26.10 -21.18
N GLY A 67 -7.30 27.09 -21.74
CA GLY A 67 -6.82 27.91 -22.85
C GLY A 67 -6.87 27.22 -24.22
N GLU A 68 -7.61 26.11 -24.31
CA GLU A 68 -7.75 25.30 -25.53
C GLU A 68 -9.15 24.67 -25.60
N ARG A 69 -9.66 24.49 -26.82
CA ARG A 69 -10.87 23.68 -27.08
C ARG A 69 -10.53 22.25 -26.71
N ILE A 70 -11.38 21.60 -25.92
CA ILE A 70 -11.21 20.17 -25.64
C ILE A 70 -11.91 19.44 -26.79
N GLU A 71 -11.16 19.12 -27.85
CA GLU A 71 -11.69 18.27 -28.92
C GLU A 71 -11.99 16.87 -28.38
N MET A 72 -13.26 16.45 -28.47
CA MET A 72 -13.76 15.19 -27.93
C MET A 72 -13.03 13.95 -28.53
N ASN A 73 -12.52 14.06 -29.76
CA ASN A 73 -11.74 13.02 -30.43
C ASN A 73 -10.36 12.78 -29.79
N ASN A 74 -9.70 13.82 -29.27
CA ASN A 74 -8.41 13.69 -28.58
C ASN A 74 -8.55 13.10 -27.17
N TYR A 75 -9.74 13.18 -26.57
CA TYR A 75 -9.99 12.60 -25.24
C TYR A 75 -10.02 11.07 -25.30
N GLU A 76 -10.72 10.49 -26.29
CA GLU A 76 -10.82 9.03 -26.43
C GLU A 76 -9.46 8.40 -26.78
N GLU A 77 -8.68 9.03 -27.67
CA GLU A 77 -7.36 8.55 -28.05
C GLU A 77 -6.40 8.57 -26.84
N LYS A 78 -6.38 9.67 -26.10
CA LYS A 78 -5.56 9.79 -24.87
C LYS A 78 -6.00 8.83 -23.77
N VAL A 79 -7.31 8.56 -23.64
CA VAL A 79 -7.81 7.54 -22.71
C VAL A 79 -7.35 6.14 -23.15
N ASN A 80 -7.44 5.82 -24.43
CA ASN A 80 -7.01 4.53 -24.97
C ASN A 80 -5.50 4.31 -24.83
N GLU A 81 -4.69 5.33 -25.10
CA GLU A 81 -3.25 5.29 -24.87
C GLU A 81 -2.92 5.02 -23.40
N ASN A 82 -3.52 5.76 -22.47
CA ASN A 82 -3.35 5.55 -21.04
C ASN A 82 -3.77 4.13 -20.62
N LEU A 83 -4.87 3.59 -21.16
CA LEU A 83 -5.33 2.23 -20.88
C LEU A 83 -4.35 1.17 -21.41
N ILE A 84 -3.79 1.37 -22.61
CA ILE A 84 -2.79 0.48 -23.19
C ILE A 84 -1.49 0.52 -22.36
N GLU A 85 -1.05 1.71 -21.92
CA GLU A 85 0.11 1.85 -21.03
C GLU A 85 -0.10 1.17 -19.68
N LEU A 86 -1.29 1.33 -19.08
CA LEU A 86 -1.64 0.66 -17.82
C LEU A 86 -1.62 -0.88 -17.98
N LYS A 87 -2.20 -1.41 -19.06
CA LYS A 87 -2.16 -2.85 -19.35
C LYS A 87 -0.74 -3.36 -19.56
N LYS A 88 0.08 -2.66 -20.36
CA LYS A 88 1.50 -3.01 -20.58
C LYS A 88 2.27 -3.01 -19.26
N LYS A 89 2.01 -2.04 -18.38
CA LYS A 89 2.64 -1.95 -17.05
C LYS A 89 2.22 -3.09 -16.15
N ASP A 90 0.94 -3.46 -16.14
CA ASP A 90 0.43 -4.60 -15.38
C ASP A 90 0.99 -5.93 -15.89
N GLU A 91 1.04 -6.14 -17.22
CA GLU A 91 1.66 -7.32 -17.84
C GLU A 91 3.15 -7.42 -17.49
N ASN A 92 3.90 -6.32 -17.61
CA ASN A 92 5.32 -6.31 -17.26
C ASN A 92 5.55 -6.59 -15.76
N ASN A 93 4.70 -6.04 -14.87
CA ASN A 93 4.74 -6.35 -13.44
C ASN A 93 4.43 -7.82 -13.17
N MET A 94 3.43 -8.41 -13.84
CA MET A 94 3.10 -9.84 -13.71
C MET A 94 4.23 -10.73 -14.22
N ASN A 95 4.86 -10.38 -15.34
CA ASN A 95 6.02 -11.12 -15.86
C ASN A 95 7.19 -11.07 -14.88
N LYS A 96 7.48 -9.88 -14.32
CA LYS A 96 8.49 -9.72 -13.27
C LYS A 96 8.19 -10.56 -12.03
N ASN A 97 6.96 -10.53 -11.53
CA ASN A 97 6.55 -11.33 -10.37
C ASN A 97 6.68 -12.84 -10.65
N THR A 98 6.29 -13.29 -11.85
CA THR A 98 6.43 -14.68 -12.27
C THR A 98 7.90 -15.12 -12.31
N ILE A 99 8.80 -14.30 -12.86
CA ILE A 99 10.24 -14.59 -12.88
C ILE A 99 10.79 -14.68 -11.44
N ILE A 100 10.45 -13.73 -10.57
CA ILE A 100 10.87 -13.74 -9.16
C ILE A 100 10.34 -15.00 -8.45
N SER A 101 9.08 -15.36 -8.68
CA SER A 101 8.45 -16.56 -8.11
C SER A 101 9.14 -17.85 -8.56
N THR A 102 9.52 -17.93 -9.84
CA THR A 102 10.26 -19.08 -10.39
C THR A 102 11.65 -19.20 -9.76
N ILE A 103 12.40 -18.10 -9.65
CA ILE A 103 13.71 -18.08 -9.01
C ILE A 103 13.59 -18.51 -7.54
N TYR A 104 12.64 -17.93 -6.80
CA TYR A 104 12.39 -18.26 -5.40
C TYR A 104 12.07 -19.75 -5.20
N THR A 105 11.24 -20.32 -6.08
CA THR A 105 10.88 -21.74 -6.07
C THR A 105 12.11 -22.62 -6.29
N ILE A 106 12.94 -22.29 -7.29
CA ILE A 106 14.18 -23.03 -7.57
C ILE A 106 15.12 -22.96 -6.36
N THR A 107 15.28 -21.80 -5.72
CA THR A 107 16.10 -21.64 -4.52
C THR A 107 15.61 -22.53 -3.37
N MET A 108 14.30 -22.57 -3.12
CA MET A 108 13.72 -23.44 -2.08
C MET A 108 13.98 -24.93 -2.36
N VAL A 109 13.81 -25.35 -3.61
CA VAL A 109 14.06 -26.74 -4.04
C VAL A 109 15.54 -27.12 -3.84
N ILE A 110 16.46 -26.25 -4.26
CA ILE A 110 17.90 -26.47 -4.05
C ILE A 110 18.22 -26.57 -2.56
N GLY A 111 17.66 -25.68 -1.72
CA GLY A 111 17.85 -25.72 -0.27
C GLY A 111 17.41 -27.05 0.35
N ILE A 112 16.24 -27.55 -0.04
CA ILE A 112 15.74 -28.87 0.40
C ILE A 112 16.69 -29.98 -0.04
N LEU A 113 17.08 -30.00 -1.31
CA LEU A 113 17.96 -31.04 -1.86
C LEU A 113 19.31 -31.07 -1.13
N VAL A 114 19.92 -29.91 -0.90
CA VAL A 114 21.20 -29.80 -0.16
C VAL A 114 21.04 -30.36 1.26
N CYS A 115 19.98 -29.98 1.99
CA CYS A 115 19.76 -30.49 3.35
C CYS A 115 19.57 -32.01 3.37
N CYS A 116 18.81 -32.57 2.42
CA CYS A 116 18.61 -34.01 2.32
C CYS A 116 19.90 -34.76 2.00
N ILE A 117 20.72 -34.25 1.07
CA ILE A 117 22.02 -34.87 0.71
C ILE A 117 22.96 -34.86 1.91
N CYS A 118 23.07 -33.73 2.63
CA CYS A 118 23.91 -33.62 3.82
C CYS A 118 23.47 -34.58 4.93
N ASP A 119 22.17 -34.68 5.19
CA ASP A 119 21.64 -35.60 6.22
C ASP A 119 21.89 -37.06 5.87
N ILE A 120 21.64 -37.47 4.62
CA ILE A 120 21.95 -38.82 4.15
C ILE A 120 23.45 -39.11 4.26
N ALA A 121 24.30 -38.17 3.87
CA ALA A 121 25.75 -38.36 3.91
C ALA A 121 26.30 -38.49 5.35
N VAL A 122 25.74 -37.75 6.30
CA VAL A 122 26.22 -37.74 7.70
C VAL A 122 25.58 -38.86 8.54
N SER A 123 24.27 -39.06 8.40
CA SER A 123 23.47 -39.91 9.28
C SER A 123 23.03 -41.22 8.61
N GLY A 124 23.28 -41.40 7.31
CA GLY A 124 22.88 -42.59 6.55
C GLY A 124 21.36 -42.77 6.36
N THR A 125 20.55 -41.89 6.96
CA THR A 125 19.08 -41.89 6.97
C THR A 125 18.58 -40.44 7.04
N LEU A 126 17.29 -40.21 6.74
CA LEU A 126 16.68 -38.88 6.85
C LEU A 126 16.18 -38.64 8.28
N THR A 127 16.90 -37.81 9.03
CA THR A 127 16.61 -37.47 10.43
C THR A 127 16.23 -35.99 10.58
N TRP A 128 17.21 -35.08 10.64
CA TRP A 128 16.98 -33.64 10.84
C TRP A 128 16.53 -32.93 9.57
N SER A 129 16.83 -33.47 8.38
CA SER A 129 16.37 -32.89 7.11
C SER A 129 14.85 -32.87 6.99
N LEU A 130 14.13 -33.79 7.63
CA LEU A 130 12.67 -33.80 7.65
C LEU A 130 12.09 -32.58 8.38
N ILE A 131 12.77 -32.13 9.45
CA ILE A 131 12.39 -30.92 10.20
C ILE A 131 12.55 -29.70 9.29
N VAL A 132 13.68 -29.61 8.61
CA VAL A 132 13.96 -28.53 7.66
C VAL A 132 12.96 -28.54 6.51
N LEU A 133 12.67 -29.72 5.94
CA LEU A 133 11.74 -29.88 4.83
C LEU A 133 10.32 -29.42 5.21
N SER A 134 9.81 -29.82 6.38
CA SER A 134 8.49 -29.37 6.86
C SER A 134 8.43 -27.85 7.02
N SER A 135 9.50 -27.24 7.54
CA SER A 135 9.59 -25.79 7.76
C SER A 135 9.66 -25.01 6.44
N VAL A 136 10.45 -25.51 5.48
CA VAL A 136 10.57 -24.91 4.15
C VAL A 136 9.26 -25.02 3.38
N LEU A 137 8.56 -26.16 3.43
CA LEU A 137 7.28 -26.33 2.75
C LEU A 137 6.22 -25.35 3.25
N VAL A 138 6.10 -25.19 4.57
CA VAL A 138 5.15 -24.22 5.16
C VAL A 138 5.49 -22.80 4.74
N THR A 139 6.77 -22.44 4.81
CA THR A 139 7.26 -21.12 4.40
C THR A 139 6.97 -20.87 2.91
N TRP A 140 7.21 -21.87 2.07
CA TRP A 140 6.99 -21.79 0.63
C TRP A 140 5.50 -21.58 0.31
N ILE A 141 4.60 -22.40 0.87
CA ILE A 141 3.16 -22.26 0.63
C ILE A 141 2.63 -20.93 1.17
N ALA A 142 3.11 -20.50 2.34
CA ALA A 142 2.70 -19.24 2.96
C ALA A 142 3.12 -18.00 2.16
N SER A 143 4.36 -17.97 1.64
CA SER A 143 4.89 -16.78 0.97
C SER A 143 4.55 -16.70 -0.53
N PHE A 144 4.27 -17.84 -1.17
CA PHE A 144 4.02 -17.92 -2.61
C PHE A 144 2.92 -16.98 -3.11
N PRO A 145 1.75 -16.84 -2.44
CA PRO A 145 0.71 -15.90 -2.87
C PRO A 145 1.18 -14.44 -2.89
N VAL A 146 2.03 -14.02 -1.94
CA VAL A 146 2.54 -12.64 -1.86
C VAL A 146 3.51 -12.35 -3.00
N ILE A 147 4.37 -13.33 -3.34
CA ILE A 147 5.37 -13.15 -4.40
C ILE A 147 4.68 -13.07 -5.76
N LEU A 148 3.66 -13.90 -6.01
CA LEU A 148 2.94 -13.94 -7.27
C LEU A 148 1.98 -12.75 -7.45
N LEU A 149 1.10 -12.52 -6.46
CA LEU A 149 0.00 -11.55 -6.54
C LEU A 149 0.35 -10.17 -5.92
N GLY A 150 1.57 -10.02 -5.38
CA GLY A 150 2.00 -8.81 -4.69
C GLY A 150 1.09 -8.50 -3.49
N LYS A 151 0.66 -7.23 -3.38
CA LYS A 151 -0.20 -6.76 -2.28
C LYS A 151 -1.53 -7.49 -2.18
N LYS A 152 -2.07 -8.00 -3.29
CA LYS A 152 -3.35 -8.74 -3.30
C LYS A 152 -3.20 -10.13 -2.64
N GLY A 153 -2.00 -10.69 -2.64
CA GLY A 153 -1.70 -12.00 -2.06
C GLY A 153 -1.55 -12.01 -0.54
N VAL A 154 -1.41 -10.85 0.11
CA VAL A 154 -1.18 -10.77 1.57
C VAL A 154 -2.30 -11.44 2.36
N PHE A 155 -3.57 -11.24 1.97
CA PHE A 155 -4.70 -11.88 2.62
C PHE A 155 -4.65 -13.41 2.48
N VAL A 156 -4.35 -13.89 1.27
CA VAL A 156 -4.25 -15.34 0.98
C VAL A 156 -3.10 -15.97 1.77
N ALA A 157 -1.96 -15.29 1.89
CA ALA A 157 -0.83 -15.73 2.69
C ALA A 157 -1.16 -15.84 4.19
N MET A 158 -1.89 -14.87 4.74
CA MET A 158 -2.34 -14.93 6.13
C MET A 158 -3.31 -16.07 6.38
N ALA A 159 -4.25 -16.32 5.46
CA ALA A 159 -5.14 -17.47 5.52
C ALA A 159 -4.35 -18.78 5.45
N ALA A 160 -3.37 -18.88 4.55
CA ALA A 160 -2.50 -20.05 4.43
C ALA A 160 -1.72 -20.33 5.73
N ILE A 161 -1.06 -19.32 6.32
CA ILE A 161 -0.35 -19.49 7.61
C ILE A 161 -1.32 -19.92 8.71
N SER A 162 -2.52 -19.33 8.77
CA SER A 162 -3.53 -19.66 9.78
C SER A 162 -3.96 -21.13 9.70
N ILE A 163 -4.07 -21.68 8.48
CA ILE A 163 -4.45 -23.08 8.25
C ILE A 163 -3.27 -24.03 8.48
N LEU A 164 -2.06 -23.64 8.09
CA LEU A 164 -0.89 -24.53 8.06
C LEU A 164 -0.16 -24.62 9.41
N ILE A 165 -0.28 -23.64 10.30
CA ILE A 165 0.56 -23.59 11.50
C ILE A 165 0.28 -24.72 12.49
N VAL A 166 -0.98 -25.14 12.65
CA VAL A 166 -1.34 -26.24 13.57
C VAL A 166 -0.87 -27.60 13.03
N PRO A 167 -1.13 -27.97 11.76
CA PRO A 167 -0.53 -29.16 11.14
C PRO A 167 1.00 -29.15 11.22
N PHE A 168 1.63 -27.99 11.00
CA PHE A 168 3.08 -27.85 11.11
C PHE A 168 3.59 -28.16 12.52
N MET A 169 2.97 -27.60 13.57
CA MET A 169 3.35 -27.89 14.96
C MET A 169 3.15 -29.36 15.31
N TYR A 170 2.11 -30.01 14.79
CA TYR A 170 1.88 -31.44 14.99
C TYR A 170 2.98 -32.29 14.35
N ILE A 171 3.34 -32.00 13.10
CA ILE A 171 4.45 -32.66 12.40
C ILE A 171 5.74 -32.45 13.19
N LEU A 172 6.04 -31.22 13.60
CA LEU A 172 7.25 -30.90 14.35
C LEU A 172 7.33 -31.68 15.68
N SER A 173 6.21 -31.82 16.39
CA SER A 173 6.15 -32.60 17.63
C SER A 173 6.46 -34.08 17.42
N ILE A 174 6.01 -34.67 16.31
CA ILE A 174 6.33 -36.07 15.97
C ILE A 174 7.82 -36.20 15.63
N LEU A 175 8.35 -35.27 14.84
CA LEU A 175 9.73 -35.33 14.37
C LEU A 175 10.74 -35.12 15.50
N ILE A 176 10.47 -34.16 16.41
CA ILE A 176 11.32 -33.89 17.57
C ILE A 176 11.11 -34.93 18.69
N LYS A 177 9.99 -35.65 18.68
CA LYS A 177 9.55 -36.59 19.74
C LYS A 177 9.35 -35.93 21.11
N VAL A 178 8.92 -34.66 21.10
CA VAL A 178 8.63 -33.88 22.31
C VAL A 178 7.22 -33.32 22.22
N ASN A 179 6.31 -33.82 23.05
CA ASN A 179 4.89 -33.45 23.04
C ASN A 179 4.64 -32.00 23.49
N GLU A 180 5.57 -31.43 24.27
CA GLU A 180 5.51 -30.05 24.74
C GLU A 180 5.59 -29.07 23.57
N VAL A 181 6.27 -29.44 22.48
CA VAL A 181 6.35 -28.64 21.24
C VAL A 181 4.96 -28.43 20.65
N PHE A 182 4.11 -29.47 20.60
CA PHE A 182 2.74 -29.31 20.12
C PHE A 182 1.90 -28.50 21.11
N SER A 183 1.94 -28.86 22.40
CA SER A 183 1.04 -28.27 23.40
C SER A 183 1.31 -26.77 23.61
N ILE A 184 2.57 -26.40 23.84
CA ILE A 184 2.97 -25.00 24.01
C ILE A 184 2.95 -24.28 22.65
N GLY A 185 3.51 -24.90 21.61
CA GLY A 185 3.66 -24.28 20.30
C GLY A 185 2.32 -23.93 19.64
N THR A 186 1.29 -24.77 19.75
CA THR A 186 -0.03 -24.47 19.18
C THR A 186 -0.71 -23.31 19.89
N ILE A 187 -0.68 -23.28 21.22
CA ILE A 187 -1.28 -22.18 22.01
C ILE A 187 -0.59 -20.85 21.66
N MET A 188 0.75 -20.83 21.63
CA MET A 188 1.51 -19.64 21.27
C MET A 188 1.28 -19.20 19.82
N SER A 189 1.12 -20.16 18.90
CA SER A 189 0.80 -19.88 17.50
C SER A 189 -0.58 -19.24 17.35
N ILE A 190 -1.60 -19.74 18.07
CA ILE A 190 -2.95 -19.18 18.04
C ILE A 190 -2.95 -17.73 18.55
N ILE A 191 -2.29 -17.47 19.69
CA ILE A 191 -2.15 -16.11 20.23
C ILE A 191 -1.46 -15.20 19.20
N SER A 192 -0.38 -15.68 18.58
CA SER A 192 0.37 -14.94 17.56
C SER A 192 -0.42 -14.68 16.27
N LEU A 193 -1.26 -15.62 15.85
CA LEU A 193 -2.16 -15.44 14.70
C LEU A 193 -3.19 -14.34 14.96
N VAL A 194 -3.78 -14.29 16.16
CA VAL A 194 -4.73 -13.22 16.52
C VAL A 194 -4.06 -11.86 16.40
N PHE A 195 -2.83 -11.72 16.90
CA PHE A 195 -2.07 -10.47 16.77
C PHE A 195 -1.75 -10.13 15.32
N LEU A 196 -1.35 -11.12 14.51
CA LEU A 196 -1.10 -10.92 13.08
C LEU A 196 -2.35 -10.41 12.34
N TRP A 197 -3.53 -10.97 12.64
CA TRP A 197 -4.81 -10.50 12.08
C TRP A 197 -5.18 -9.09 12.55
N ILE A 198 -4.93 -8.74 13.81
CA ILE A 198 -5.12 -7.37 14.32
C ILE A 198 -4.25 -6.38 13.54
N ILE A 199 -2.98 -6.70 13.33
CA ILE A 199 -2.06 -5.87 12.54
C ILE A 199 -2.61 -5.68 11.12
N TYR A 200 -3.03 -6.75 10.46
CA TYR A 200 -3.58 -6.67 9.11
C TYR A 200 -4.81 -5.76 9.04
N VAL A 201 -5.76 -5.92 9.96
CA VAL A 201 -6.97 -5.08 10.04
C VAL A 201 -6.59 -3.62 10.30
N LEU A 202 -5.59 -3.37 11.15
CA LEU A 202 -5.11 -2.02 11.44
C LEU A 202 -4.53 -1.33 10.19
N TYR A 203 -3.67 -2.02 9.44
CA TYR A 203 -3.11 -1.49 8.19
C TYR A 203 -4.16 -1.37 7.07
N TYR A 204 -5.17 -2.22 7.07
CA TYR A 204 -6.32 -2.11 6.17
C TYR A 204 -7.15 -0.86 6.50
N ARG A 205 -7.41 -0.58 7.78
CA ARG A 205 -8.21 0.58 8.24
C ARG A 205 -7.47 1.92 8.12
N LEU A 206 -6.15 1.93 8.31
CA LEU A 206 -5.31 3.14 8.31
C LEU A 206 -4.43 3.26 7.06
N LYS A 207 -4.99 2.96 5.88
CA LYS A 207 -4.24 2.88 4.61
C LYS A 207 -3.44 4.15 4.26
N GLU A 208 -4.00 5.32 4.59
CA GLU A 208 -3.39 6.65 4.33
C GLU A 208 -2.36 7.05 5.41
N ARG A 209 -2.50 6.54 6.64
CA ARG A 209 -1.66 6.91 7.79
C ARG A 209 -0.84 5.71 8.26
N LYS A 210 0.05 5.23 7.39
CA LYS A 210 0.88 4.04 7.67
C LYS A 210 1.81 4.23 8.87
N LEU A 211 2.31 5.45 9.10
CA LEU A 211 3.17 5.76 10.26
C LEU A 211 2.37 5.62 11.57
N LEU A 212 1.15 6.16 11.60
CA LEU A 212 0.22 5.96 12.72
C LEU A 212 -0.09 4.47 12.94
N ALA A 213 -0.35 3.71 11.87
CA ALA A 213 -0.61 2.27 11.97
C ALA A 213 0.57 1.50 12.57
N THR A 214 1.80 1.85 12.17
CA THR A 214 3.03 1.28 12.74
C THR A 214 3.16 1.63 14.23
N GLY A 215 2.93 2.89 14.62
CA GLY A 215 2.97 3.31 16.02
C GLY A 215 1.94 2.59 16.90
N ILE A 216 0.70 2.47 16.41
CA ILE A 216 -0.36 1.73 17.11
C ILE A 216 -0.02 0.22 17.20
N THR A 217 0.60 -0.37 16.17
CA THR A 217 1.06 -1.77 16.21
C THR A 217 2.05 -1.99 17.36
N PHE A 218 3.04 -1.11 17.52
CA PHE A 218 3.99 -1.19 18.64
C PHE A 218 3.33 -0.98 20.00
N LEU A 219 2.30 -0.13 20.08
CA LEU A 219 1.51 0.02 21.30
C LEU A 219 0.76 -1.27 21.66
N PHE A 220 0.14 -1.93 20.68
CA PHE A 220 -0.54 -3.22 20.87
C PHE A 220 0.43 -4.39 21.12
N ALA A 221 1.70 -4.28 20.71
CA ALA A 221 2.71 -5.28 20.99
C ALA A 221 2.95 -5.44 22.51
N ILE A 222 2.79 -4.38 23.31
CA ILE A 222 3.01 -4.40 24.77
C ILE A 222 2.02 -5.32 25.51
N PRO A 223 0.67 -5.15 25.40
CA PRO A 223 -0.26 -6.08 26.02
C PRO A 223 -0.15 -7.49 25.41
N PHE A 224 0.29 -7.61 24.16
CA PHE A 224 0.51 -8.89 23.51
C PHE A 224 1.71 -9.66 24.10
N THR A 225 2.85 -9.02 24.38
CA THR A 225 3.98 -9.68 25.05
C THR A 225 3.61 -10.12 26.47
N ILE A 226 2.89 -9.28 27.21
CA ILE A 226 2.38 -9.62 28.55
C ILE A 226 1.43 -10.84 28.47
N LEU A 227 0.58 -10.91 27.45
CA LEU A 227 -0.32 -12.04 27.23
C LEU A 227 0.44 -13.34 26.94
N ILE A 228 1.48 -13.28 26.09
CA ILE A 228 2.37 -14.43 25.83
C ILE A 228 3.01 -14.88 27.14
N ASN A 229 3.67 -13.99 27.87
CA ASN A 229 4.42 -14.35 29.08
C ASN A 229 3.48 -14.85 30.19
N SER A 230 2.29 -14.26 30.34
CA SER A 230 1.29 -14.76 31.28
C SER A 230 0.81 -16.17 30.93
N THR A 231 0.69 -16.48 29.64
CA THR A 231 0.31 -17.82 29.17
C THR A 231 1.45 -18.80 29.37
N LEU A 232 2.69 -18.41 29.05
CA LEU A 232 3.90 -19.22 29.23
C LEU A 232 4.15 -19.52 30.71
N SER A 233 4.00 -18.51 31.57
CA SER A 233 4.09 -18.63 33.02
C SER A 233 3.15 -19.70 33.59
N LYS A 234 1.90 -19.75 33.10
CA LYS A 234 0.93 -20.79 33.51
C LYS A 234 1.32 -22.19 33.04
N MET A 235 2.05 -22.30 31.93
CA MET A 235 2.41 -23.59 31.33
C MET A 235 3.73 -24.16 31.85
N ILE A 236 4.75 -23.31 32.05
CA ILE A 236 6.13 -23.72 32.37
C ILE A 236 6.54 -23.26 33.78
N GLY A 237 5.77 -22.36 34.42
CA GLY A 237 6.08 -21.84 35.75
C GLY A 237 7.11 -20.70 35.76
N GLU A 238 7.42 -20.12 34.60
CA GLU A 238 8.31 -18.97 34.47
C GLU A 238 7.68 -17.69 35.04
N PRO A 239 8.48 -16.70 35.50
CA PRO A 239 7.96 -15.41 35.92
C PRO A 239 7.24 -14.70 34.76
N VAL A 240 6.13 -14.03 35.05
CA VAL A 240 5.34 -13.30 34.03
C VAL A 240 6.09 -12.09 33.46
N ILE A 241 6.96 -11.47 34.25
CA ILE A 241 7.73 -10.29 33.86
C ILE A 241 9.16 -10.49 34.33
N ASP A 242 10.10 -10.37 33.40
CA ASP A 242 11.53 -10.28 33.69
C ASP A 242 12.11 -8.89 33.37
N ILE A 243 13.41 -8.71 33.58
CA ILE A 243 14.12 -7.45 33.32
C ILE A 243 14.14 -7.11 31.81
N TRP A 244 14.21 -8.13 30.95
CA TRP A 244 14.23 -7.97 29.50
C TRP A 244 12.86 -7.57 28.95
N ASP A 245 11.78 -7.99 29.60
CA ASP A 245 10.41 -7.56 29.29
C ASP A 245 10.23 -6.07 29.57
N ILE A 246 10.72 -5.60 30.73
CA ILE A 246 10.65 -4.18 31.09
C ILE A 246 11.42 -3.33 30.06
N LEU A 247 12.62 -3.78 29.68
CA LEU A 247 13.42 -3.12 28.65
C LEU A 247 12.69 -3.12 27.29
N SER A 248 12.11 -4.26 26.90
CA SER A 248 11.37 -4.40 25.65
C SER A 248 10.16 -3.50 25.59
N VAL A 249 9.37 -3.42 26.67
CA VAL A 249 8.22 -2.50 26.77
C VAL A 249 8.67 -1.05 26.67
N PHE A 250 9.77 -0.68 27.31
CA PHE A 250 10.31 0.69 27.21
C PHE A 250 10.73 1.04 25.78
N ILE A 251 11.44 0.14 25.09
CA ILE A 251 11.82 0.32 23.68
C ILE A 251 10.59 0.42 22.79
N LEU A 252 9.61 -0.47 22.97
CA LEU A 252 8.36 -0.47 22.20
C LEU A 252 7.59 0.86 22.39
N LEU A 253 7.54 1.40 23.62
CA LEU A 253 6.92 2.70 23.89
C LEU A 253 7.64 3.85 23.19
N ILE A 254 8.97 3.91 23.27
CA ILE A 254 9.75 4.96 22.60
C ILE A 254 9.51 4.92 21.10
N VAL A 255 9.58 3.73 20.50
CA VAL A 255 9.39 3.54 19.06
C VAL A 255 7.96 3.89 18.67
N ALA A 256 6.95 3.45 19.43
CA ALA A 256 5.55 3.78 19.19
C ALA A 256 5.32 5.30 19.19
N VAL A 257 5.83 6.00 20.21
CA VAL A 257 5.72 7.46 20.34
C VAL A 257 6.42 8.16 19.19
N ALA A 258 7.64 7.72 18.80
CA ALA A 258 8.37 8.31 17.69
C ALA A 258 7.58 8.22 16.37
N PHE A 259 6.95 7.08 16.08
CA PHE A 259 6.13 6.92 14.87
C PHE A 259 4.86 7.77 14.91
N ILE A 260 4.21 7.90 16.08
CA ILE A 260 3.00 8.73 16.25
C ILE A 260 3.35 10.22 16.09
N ILE A 261 4.45 10.67 16.68
CA ILE A 261 4.95 12.06 16.54
C ILE A 261 5.35 12.31 15.09
N GLY A 262 6.05 11.39 14.44
CA GLY A 262 6.41 11.51 13.02
C GLY A 262 5.20 11.62 12.10
N ASP A 263 4.14 10.85 12.36
CA ASP A 263 2.88 10.96 11.61
C ASP A 263 2.18 12.32 11.86
N TYR A 264 2.20 12.82 13.09
CA TYR A 264 1.67 14.13 13.45
C TYR A 264 2.45 15.28 12.77
N ALA A 265 3.79 15.20 12.77
CA ALA A 265 4.66 16.18 12.13
C ALA A 265 4.42 16.23 10.61
N ARG A 266 4.33 15.06 9.96
CA ARG A 266 4.02 14.94 8.53
C ARG A 266 2.65 15.50 8.19
N LYS A 267 1.63 15.25 9.02
CA LYS A 267 0.28 15.77 8.79
C LYS A 267 0.23 17.30 8.86
N ASN A 268 1.05 17.90 9.72
CA ASN A 268 1.10 19.35 9.92
C ASN A 268 2.16 20.04 9.02
N GLY A 269 2.80 19.32 8.09
CA GLY A 269 3.75 19.89 7.13
C GLY A 269 5.10 20.27 7.70
N TYR A 270 5.50 19.74 8.85
CA TYR A 270 6.84 19.95 9.43
C TYR A 270 7.93 19.06 8.79
N LEU A 271 7.53 18.09 7.96
CA LEU A 271 8.33 17.00 7.39
C LEU A 271 7.78 16.60 6.03
#